data_AF-A0AAD8EPM0-F1
#
_entry.id   AF-A0AAD8EPM0-F1
#
_cell.length_a   1.000
_cell.length_b   1.000
_cell.length_c   1.000
_cell.angle_alpha   90.00
_cell.angle_beta   90.00
_cell.angle_gamma   90.00
#
_symmetry.space_group_name_H-M   'P 1'
#
loop_
_entity.id
_entity.type
_entity.pdbx_description
1 polymer ?
#
loop_
_entity_poly.entity_id
_entity_poly.type
_entity_poly.pdbx_seq_one_letter_code
_entity_poly.pdbx_strand_id
1 'polypeptide(L)' 'NADLKSGSQIWIMRKRDAQRLEAAQIKFLRHIMGVTYMDRIRNETLRQKFNAINIVQEIKEYEQY' A
#
# COMPACT_ATOMS: atom_id res chain seq x y z
N ASN A 1 -1.21 -10.56 -35.03
CA ASN A 1 -2.29 -11.17 -34.23
C ASN A 1 -1.78 -11.68 -32.89
N ALA A 2 -1.52 -10.78 -31.95
CA ALA A 2 -1.28 -11.14 -30.55
C ALA A 2 -1.84 -10.03 -29.64
N ASP A 3 -3.06 -9.58 -29.96
CA ASP A 3 -3.73 -8.43 -29.32
C ASP A 3 -4.81 -8.90 -28.31
N LEU A 4 -4.64 -10.09 -27.74
CA LEU A 4 -5.63 -10.73 -26.85
C LEU A 4 -5.06 -11.14 -25.48
N LYS A 5 -3.92 -10.56 -25.06
CA LYS A 5 -3.42 -10.69 -23.67
C LYS A 5 -3.69 -9.48 -22.80
N SER A 6 -4.53 -8.56 -23.27
CA SER A 6 -4.82 -7.29 -22.58
C SER A 6 -5.96 -7.38 -21.56
N GLY A 7 -6.47 -8.60 -21.29
CA GLY A 7 -7.54 -8.84 -20.29
C GLY A 7 -7.11 -9.66 -19.08
N SER A 8 -5.94 -10.31 -19.10
CA SER A 8 -5.52 -11.28 -18.06
C SER A 8 -4.23 -10.90 -17.31
N GLN A 9 -3.80 -9.64 -17.37
CA GLN A 9 -2.63 -9.14 -16.61
C GLN A 9 -2.96 -8.78 -15.15
N ILE A 10 -4.13 -9.16 -14.68
CA ILE A 10 -4.70 -8.78 -13.39
C ILE A 10 -4.18 -9.78 -12.35
N TRP A 11 -3.90 -9.33 -11.12
CA TRP A 11 -3.50 -10.08 -9.90
C TRP A 11 -2.00 -10.23 -9.57
N ILE A 12 -1.04 -9.96 -10.46
CA ILE A 12 0.38 -9.95 -10.03
C ILE A 12 0.77 -8.53 -9.61
N MET A 13 0.72 -8.27 -8.30
CA MET A 13 1.22 -7.00 -7.73
C MET A 13 2.71 -6.85 -8.00
N ARG A 14 3.08 -5.92 -8.88
CA ARG A 14 4.48 -5.60 -9.16
C ARG A 14 5.09 -4.88 -7.97
N LYS A 15 6.41 -5.03 -7.76
CA LYS A 15 7.15 -4.35 -6.68
C LYS A 15 6.94 -2.83 -6.67
N ARG A 16 6.88 -2.20 -7.84
CA ARG A 16 6.63 -0.76 -7.97
C ARG A 16 5.24 -0.38 -7.47
N ASP A 17 4.23 -1.18 -7.79
CA ASP A 17 2.85 -0.91 -7.39
C ASP A 17 2.69 -1.13 -5.88
N ALA A 18 3.32 -2.18 -5.33
CA ALA A 18 3.42 -2.40 -3.89
C ALA A 18 4.03 -1.18 -3.14
N GLN A 19 5.16 -0.66 -3.62
CA GLN A 19 5.78 0.53 -3.03
C GLN A 19 4.89 1.77 -3.09
N ARG A 20 4.15 1.95 -4.20
CA ARG A 20 3.20 3.07 -4.34
C ARG A 20 2.02 2.93 -3.39
N LEU A 21 1.50 1.72 -3.20
CA LEU A 21 0.43 1.44 -2.24
C LEU A 21 0.88 1.73 -0.81
N GLU A 22 2.07 1.28 -0.42
CA GLU A 22 2.62 1.61 0.90
C GLU A 22 2.79 3.11 1.10
N ALA A 23 3.34 3.81 0.11
CA ALA A 23 3.51 5.26 0.19
C ALA A 23 2.17 5.99 0.27
N ALA A 24 1.16 5.53 -0.49
CA ALA A 24 -0.19 6.08 -0.44
C ALA A 24 -0.84 5.89 0.94
N GLN A 25 -0.72 4.69 1.51
CA GLN A 25 -1.20 4.40 2.86
C GLN A 25 -0.57 5.35 3.89
N ILE A 26 0.76 5.50 3.88
CA ILE A 26 1.45 6.38 4.82
C ILE A 26 1.05 7.85 4.60
N LYS A 27 0.93 8.30 3.35
CA LYS A 27 0.49 9.67 3.03
C LYS A 27 -0.92 9.94 3.59
N PHE A 28 -1.82 8.97 3.46
CA PHE A 28 -3.16 9.06 4.00
C PHE A 28 -3.18 9.12 5.54
N LEU A 29 -2.43 8.23 6.21
CA LEU A 29 -2.35 8.24 7.69
C LEU A 29 -1.72 9.53 8.22
N ARG A 30 -0.70 10.06 7.55
CA ARG A 30 -0.11 11.37 7.89
C ARG A 30 -1.12 12.51 7.77
N HIS A 31 -1.90 12.50 6.69
CA HIS A 31 -2.96 13.49 6.48
C HIS A 31 -4.01 13.45 7.59
N ILE A 32 -4.49 12.27 7.97
CA ILE A 32 -5.46 12.13 9.07
C ILE A 32 -4.89 12.65 10.40
N MET A 33 -3.61 12.40 10.67
CA MET A 33 -2.97 12.87 11.91
C MET A 33 -2.60 14.36 11.90
N GLY A 34 -2.72 15.04 10.76
CA GLY A 34 -2.22 16.41 10.61
C GLY A 34 -0.70 16.53 10.73
N VAL A 35 0.04 15.46 10.45
CA VAL A 35 1.52 15.44 10.53
C VAL A 35 2.14 15.47 9.14
N THR A 36 3.32 16.03 9.07
CA THR A 36 4.12 16.17 7.86
C THR A 36 5.26 15.14 7.83
N TYR A 37 6.10 15.22 6.81
CA TYR A 37 7.37 14.47 6.78
C TYR A 37 8.42 15.06 7.74
N MET A 38 8.33 16.35 8.09
CA MET A 38 9.29 17.02 8.96
C MET A 38 9.20 16.58 10.42
N ASP A 39 8.06 16.03 10.82
CA ASP A 39 7.84 15.47 12.16
C ASP A 39 8.63 14.16 12.38
N ARG A 40 9.23 13.59 11.33
CA ARG A 40 10.09 12.39 11.37
C ARG A 40 9.49 11.18 12.09
N ILE A 41 8.16 11.12 12.18
CA ILE A 41 7.44 9.98 12.75
C ILE A 41 7.66 8.77 11.86
N ARG A 42 8.04 7.63 12.45
CA ARG A 42 8.24 6.37 11.73
C ARG A 42 6.93 5.86 11.14
N ASN A 43 7.00 5.27 9.95
CA ASN A 43 5.84 4.72 9.25
C ASN A 43 5.15 3.61 10.06
N GLU A 44 5.92 2.81 10.80
CA GLU A 44 5.40 1.78 11.70
C GLU A 44 4.56 2.38 12.84
N THR A 45 5.03 3.46 13.45
CA THR A 45 4.30 4.18 14.50
C THR A 45 2.96 4.73 13.99
N LEU A 46 2.94 5.25 12.77
CA LEU A 46 1.69 5.70 12.13
C LEU A 46 0.71 4.54 11.98
N ARG A 47 1.18 3.41 11.42
CA ARG A 47 0.35 2.20 11.24
C ARG A 47 -0.19 1.67 12.57
N GLN A 48 0.67 1.53 13.59
CA GLN A 48 0.27 1.11 14.93
C GLN A 48 -0.80 2.01 15.56
N LYS A 49 -0.65 3.34 15.42
CA LYS A 49 -1.61 4.30 15.99
C LYS A 49 -3.02 4.16 15.40
N PHE A 50 -3.12 3.73 14.15
CA PHE A 50 -4.39 3.47 13.47
C PHE A 50 -4.81 2.00 13.50
N ASN A 51 -4.08 1.14 14.22
CA ASN A 51 -4.25 -0.31 14.19
C ASN A 51 -4.29 -0.87 12.74
N ALA A 52 -3.53 -0.24 11.85
CA ALA A 52 -3.47 -0.59 10.43
C ALA A 52 -2.28 -1.53 10.19
N ILE A 53 -2.50 -2.58 9.41
CA ILE A 53 -1.41 -3.41 8.87
C ILE A 53 -0.85 -2.79 7.59
N ASN A 54 0.27 -3.30 7.08
CA ASN A 54 0.77 -2.86 5.78
C ASN A 54 -0.23 -3.26 4.68
N ILE A 55 -0.70 -2.30 3.88
CA ILE A 55 -1.70 -2.55 2.83
C ILE A 55 -1.28 -3.63 1.82
N VAL A 56 0.01 -3.77 1.53
CA VAL A 56 0.54 -4.82 0.65
C VAL A 56 0.47 -6.18 1.33
N GLN A 57 0.72 -6.23 2.64
CA GLN A 57 0.56 -7.46 3.42
C GLN A 57 -0.92 -7.86 3.49
N GLU A 58 -1.79 -6.90 3.76
CA GLU A 58 -3.24 -7.10 3.81
C GLU A 58 -3.76 -7.72 2.49
N ILE A 59 -3.41 -7.11 1.35
CA ILE A 59 -3.82 -7.62 0.03
C ILE A 59 -3.31 -9.05 -0.20
N LYS A 60 -2.07 -9.36 0.19
CA LYS A 60 -1.51 -10.71 0.06
C LYS A 60 -2.21 -11.73 0.95
N GLU A 61 -2.58 -11.35 2.17
CA GLU A 61 -3.34 -12.22 3.07
C GLU A 61 -4.72 -12.50 2.47
N TYR A 62 -5.39 -11.50 1.89
CA TYR A 62 -6.66 -11.69 1.18
C TYR A 62 -6.55 -12.59 -0.07
N GLU A 63 -5.46 -12.51 -0.84
CA GLU A 63 -5.24 -13.38 -2.00
C GLU A 63 -5.02 -14.86 -1.64
N GLN A 64 -4.78 -15.18 -0.36
CA GLN A 64 -4.58 -16.54 0.14
C GLN A 64 -5.87 -17.20 0.66
N TYR A 65 -6.99 -16.46 0.73
CA TYR A 65 -8.33 -16.96 1.07
C TYR A 65 -9.16 -17.24 -0.18
#